data_AF-A0A8T5TA66-F1
#
_entry.id   AF-A0A8T5TA66-F1
#
_cell.length_a   1.000
_cell.length_b   1.000
_cell.length_c   1.000
_cell.angle_alpha   90.00
_cell.angle_beta   90.00
_cell.angle_gamma   90.00
#
_symmetry.space_group_name_H-M   'P 1'
#
loop_
_entity.id
_entity.type
_entity.pdbx_description
1 polymer ?
#
loop_
_entity_poly.entity_id
_entity_poly.type
_entity_poly.pdbx_seq_one_letter_code
_entity_poly.pdbx_strand_id
1 'polypeptide(L)'
;HSFSNKIEPLTLEAKILSDMDKLDALGAVGLYRTIGFTIRNKGGIKQVINHLETKILNLKNHMYLEITREIAEERIEIIQGFYNKIKNQNIC
;
A
#
# COMPACT_ATOMS: atom_id res chain seq x y z
N HIS A 1 -11.43 0.63 9.26
CA HIS A 1 -10.50 -0.35 9.84
C HIS A 1 -9.07 0.03 9.50
N SER A 2 -8.64 1.18 10.03
CA SER A 2 -7.36 1.79 9.70
C SER A 2 -6.29 1.28 10.67
N PHE A 3 -5.05 1.18 10.17
CA PHE A 3 -3.75 1.10 10.87
C PHE A 3 -3.57 1.96 12.14
N SER A 4 -4.59 2.72 12.55
CA SER A 4 -4.58 3.66 13.67
C SER A 4 -4.86 3.03 15.04
N ASN A 5 -5.47 1.83 15.10
CA ASN A 5 -5.57 1.08 16.35
C ASN A 5 -4.46 0.02 16.35
N LYS A 6 -3.39 0.25 17.11
CA LYS A 6 -2.24 -0.67 17.32
C LYS A 6 -2.63 -1.95 18.09
N ILE A 7 -3.76 -2.55 17.74
CA ILE A 7 -4.24 -3.80 18.34
C ILE A 7 -3.69 -4.91 17.46
N GLU A 8 -2.75 -5.68 17.99
CA GLU A 8 -2.28 -6.87 17.29
C GLU A 8 -3.40 -7.91 17.22
N PRO A 9 -3.66 -8.50 16.04
CA PRO A 9 -4.67 -9.51 15.87
C PRO A 9 -4.25 -10.80 16.59
N LEU A 10 -5.08 -11.23 17.54
CA LEU A 10 -4.81 -12.40 18.36
C LEU A 10 -5.26 -13.71 17.68
N THR A 11 -6.34 -13.68 16.90
CA THR A 11 -6.89 -14.86 16.22
C THR A 11 -6.40 -15.00 14.78
N LEU A 12 -6.49 -16.21 14.24
CA LEU A 12 -6.15 -16.48 12.84
C LEU A 12 -7.05 -15.68 11.88
N GLU A 13 -8.35 -15.63 12.15
CA GLU A 13 -9.33 -14.89 11.34
C GLU A 13 -9.01 -13.40 11.33
N ALA A 14 -8.60 -12.83 12.48
CA ALA A 14 -8.21 -11.44 12.58
C ALA A 14 -6.93 -11.14 11.78
N LYS A 15 -5.97 -12.08 11.77
CA LYS A 15 -4.75 -11.99 10.94
C LYS A 15 -5.08 -12.05 9.45
N ILE A 16 -5.92 -13.01 9.03
CA ILE A 16 -6.39 -13.14 7.65
C ILE A 16 -7.10 -11.85 7.21
N LEU A 17 -8.05 -11.36 8.00
CA LEU A 17 -8.78 -10.13 7.69
C LEU A 17 -7.84 -8.93 7.58
N SER A 18 -6.88 -8.81 8.50
CA SER A 18 -5.89 -7.75 8.47
C SER A 18 -5.01 -7.80 7.22
N ASP A 19 -4.57 -8.98 6.80
CA ASP A 19 -3.75 -9.12 5.59
C ASP A 19 -4.55 -8.84 4.31
N MET A 20 -5.80 -9.27 4.25
CA MET A 20 -6.67 -8.97 3.10
C MET A 20 -6.93 -7.47 2.92
N ASP A 21 -7.13 -6.73 4.02
CA ASP A 21 -7.25 -5.26 3.99
C ASP A 21 -5.96 -4.60 3.46
N LYS A 22 -4.79 -5.10 3.89
CA LYS A 22 -3.50 -4.63 3.36
C LYS A 22 -3.32 -4.94 1.89
N LEU A 23 -3.74 -6.13 1.44
CA LEU A 23 -3.66 -6.53 0.03
C LEU A 23 -4.56 -5.67 -0.88
N ASP A 24 -5.72 -5.21 -0.40
CA ASP A 24 -6.60 -4.28 -1.13
C ASP A 24 -5.95 -2.91 -1.35
N ALA A 25 -5.06 -2.50 -0.43
CA ALA A 25 -4.27 -1.29 -0.56
C ALA A 25 -3.07 -1.42 -1.53
N LEU A 26 -2.79 -2.61 -2.04
CA LEU A 26 -1.69 -2.90 -2.97
C LEU A 26 -2.18 -3.09 -4.42
N GLY A 27 -1.23 -3.23 -5.36
CA GLY A 27 -1.51 -3.44 -6.77
C GLY A 27 -2.07 -2.21 -7.49
N ALA A 28 -2.61 -2.45 -8.69
CA ALA A 28 -3.17 -1.40 -9.55
C ALA A 28 -4.35 -0.67 -8.88
N VAL A 29 -5.25 -1.41 -8.22
CA VAL A 29 -6.41 -0.86 -7.51
C VAL A 29 -5.97 -0.01 -6.32
N GLY A 30 -5.01 -0.49 -5.52
CA GLY A 30 -4.43 0.27 -4.41
C GLY A 30 -3.78 1.58 -4.85
N LEU A 31 -3.03 1.55 -5.96
CA LEU A 31 -2.45 2.75 -6.56
C LEU A 31 -3.52 3.75 -7.01
N TYR A 32 -4.55 3.28 -7.72
CA TYR A 32 -5.68 4.12 -8.14
C TYR A 32 -6.36 4.79 -6.95
N ARG A 33 -6.64 4.03 -5.89
CA ARG A 33 -7.25 4.56 -4.65
C ARG A 33 -6.37 5.61 -3.99
N THR A 34 -5.05 5.39 -3.95
CA THR A 34 -4.09 6.34 -3.37
C THR A 34 -4.10 7.68 -4.13
N ILE A 35 -4.07 7.62 -5.46
CA ILE A 35 -4.13 8.81 -6.31
C ILE A 35 -5.48 9.53 -6.14
N GLY A 36 -6.59 8.79 -6.24
CA GLY A 36 -7.94 9.34 -6.09
C GLY A 36 -8.16 9.99 -4.74
N PHE A 37 -7.69 9.38 -3.64
CA PHE A 37 -7.74 9.97 -2.31
C PHE A 37 -6.91 11.25 -2.22
N THR A 38 -5.70 11.26 -2.79
CA THR A 38 -4.84 12.46 -2.78
C THR A 38 -5.48 13.63 -3.52
N ILE A 39 -6.01 13.38 -4.72
CA ILE A 39 -6.68 14.40 -5.54
C ILE A 39 -7.94 14.91 -4.82
N ARG A 40 -8.74 14.03 -4.21
CA ARG A 40 -9.93 14.42 -3.43
C ARG A 40 -9.57 15.38 -2.30
N ASN A 41 -8.38 15.22 -1.71
CA ASN A 41 -7.87 16.10 -0.66
C ASN A 41 -7.05 17.29 -1.21
N LYS A 42 -7.19 17.63 -2.50
CA LYS A 42 -6.48 18.72 -3.18
C LYS A 42 -4.94 18.59 -3.14
N GLY A 43 -4.43 17.37 -2.96
CA GLY A 43 -3.01 17.07 -3.05
C GLY A 43 -2.56 16.81 -4.48
N GLY A 44 -1.25 16.73 -4.69
CA GLY A 44 -0.63 16.45 -5.98
C GLY A 44 0.26 15.21 -5.96
N ILE A 45 1.05 15.04 -7.03
CA ILE A 45 1.91 13.87 -7.23
C ILE A 45 2.95 13.70 -6.10
N LYS A 46 3.47 14.79 -5.53
CA LYS A 46 4.43 14.74 -4.42
C LYS A 46 3.84 14.03 -3.20
N GLN A 47 2.58 14.32 -2.86
CA GLN A 47 1.88 13.67 -1.76
C GLN A 47 1.59 12.20 -2.06
N VAL A 48 1.26 11.86 -3.31
CA VAL A 48 1.12 10.45 -3.74
C VAL A 48 2.42 9.72 -3.50
N ILE A 49 3.55 10.23 -4.01
CA ILE A 49 4.87 9.61 -3.89
C ILE A 49 5.26 9.42 -2.43
N ASN A 50 5.10 10.45 -1.60
CA ASN A 50 5.37 10.34 -0.17
C ASN A 50 4.50 9.25 0.51
N HIS A 51 3.23 9.10 0.12
CA HIS A 51 2.38 8.03 0.65
C HIS A 51 2.82 6.64 0.20
N LEU A 52 3.27 6.51 -1.04
CA LEU A 52 3.81 5.25 -1.56
C LEU A 52 5.07 4.82 -0.79
N GLU A 53 6.02 5.74 -0.60
CA GLU A 53 7.29 5.47 0.09
C GLU A 53 7.12 5.16 1.58
N THR A 54 6.35 5.99 2.29
CA THR A 54 6.24 5.88 3.74
C THR A 54 5.34 4.73 4.18
N LYS A 55 4.35 4.37 3.36
CA LYS A 55 3.32 3.39 3.76
C LYS A 55 3.19 2.23 2.81
N ILE A 56 2.78 2.48 1.56
CA ILE A 56 2.29 1.43 0.67
C ILE A 56 3.39 0.40 0.34
N LEU A 57 4.60 0.85 0.01
CA LEU A 57 5.73 -0.03 -0.29
C LEU A 57 6.21 -0.86 0.93
N ASN A 58 5.90 -0.41 2.15
CA ASN A 58 6.26 -1.11 3.39
C ASN A 58 5.18 -2.10 3.85
N LEU A 59 3.98 -2.11 3.26
CA LEU A 59 2.86 -2.94 3.73
C LEU A 59 3.16 -4.44 3.73
N LYS A 60 3.97 -4.94 2.80
CA LYS A 60 4.34 -6.36 2.76
C LYS A 60 5.06 -6.84 4.02
N ASN A 61 5.80 -5.95 4.68
CA ASN A 61 6.53 -6.27 5.91
C ASN A 61 5.59 -6.42 7.12
N HIS A 62 4.33 -6.01 6.97
CA HIS A 62 3.29 -6.09 8.00
C HIS A 62 2.25 -7.18 7.71
N MET A 63 2.54 -8.09 6.77
CA MET A 63 1.73 -9.29 6.54
C MET A 63 2.00 -10.32 7.63
N TYR A 64 0.92 -10.90 8.18
CA TYR A 64 0.98 -11.93 9.21
C TYR A 64 1.22 -13.33 8.63
N LEU A 65 0.62 -13.63 7.48
CA LEU A 65 0.73 -14.92 6.81
C LEU A 65 1.82 -14.87 5.73
N GLU A 66 2.49 -16.00 5.49
CA GLU A 66 3.53 -16.09 4.46
C GLU A 66 2.95 -15.97 3.04
N ILE A 67 1.87 -16.72 2.77
CA ILE A 67 1.17 -16.67 1.47
C ILE A 67 0.67 -15.26 1.12
N THR A 68 0.19 -14.48 2.09
CA THR A 68 -0.27 -13.12 1.85
C THR A 68 0.90 -12.17 1.59
N ARG A 69 2.08 -12.46 2.16
CA ARG A 69 3.32 -11.73 1.87
C ARG A 69 3.77 -11.96 0.44
N GLU A 70 3.74 -13.20 -0.06
CA GLU A 70 4.07 -13.50 -1.46
C GLU A 70 3.16 -12.75 -2.44
N ILE A 71 1.84 -12.77 -2.20
CA ILE A 71 0.87 -12.02 -3.01
C ILE A 71 1.13 -10.50 -2.90
N ALA A 72 1.53 -10.02 -1.73
CA ALA A 72 1.87 -8.61 -1.54
C ALA A 72 3.08 -8.20 -2.39
N GLU A 73 4.09 -9.07 -2.51
CA GLU A 73 5.29 -8.81 -3.30
C GLU A 73 4.97 -8.67 -4.78
N GLU A 74 4.19 -9.60 -5.34
CA GLU A 74 3.73 -9.53 -6.73
C GLU A 74 2.95 -8.23 -7.00
N ARG A 75 2.01 -7.87 -6.11
CA ARG A 75 1.21 -6.66 -6.27
C ARG A 75 2.03 -5.38 -6.13
N ILE A 76 3.11 -5.40 -5.37
CA ILE A 76 3.99 -4.25 -5.18
C ILE A 76 4.77 -3.91 -6.46
N GLU A 77 5.04 -4.88 -7.34
CA GLU A 77 5.78 -4.64 -8.58
C GLU A 77 5.12 -3.57 -9.46
N ILE A 78 3.79 -3.59 -9.57
CA ILE A 78 3.03 -2.58 -10.31
C ILE A 78 3.26 -1.18 -9.71
N ILE A 79 3.25 -1.08 -8.39
CA ILE A 79 3.41 0.18 -7.65
C ILE A 79 4.84 0.68 -7.77
N GLN A 80 5.83 -0.20 -7.64
CA GLN A 80 7.25 0.13 -7.83
C GLN A 80 7.53 0.58 -9.25
N GLY A 81 6.95 -0.08 -10.25
CA GLY A 81 7.05 0.32 -11.65
C GLY A 81 6.53 1.74 -11.88
N PHE A 82 5.38 2.09 -11.30
CA PHE A 82 4.85 3.45 -11.33
C PHE A 82 5.78 4.45 -10.61
N TYR A 83 6.17 4.15 -9.37
CA TYR A 83 7.02 5.00 -8.54
C TYR A 83 8.36 5.32 -9.23
N ASN A 84 9.05 4.30 -9.74
CA ASN A 84 10.34 4.45 -10.42
C ASN A 84 10.21 5.31 -11.69
N LYS A 85 9.13 5.14 -12.47
CA LYS A 85 8.88 5.97 -13.65
C LYS A 85 8.71 7.44 -13.30
N ILE A 86 7.94 7.75 -12.24
CA ILE A 86 7.76 9.15 -11.80
C ILE A 86 9.07 9.75 -11.29
N LYS A 87 9.85 8.98 -10.52
CA LYS A 87 11.13 9.44 -9.98
C LYS A 87 12.14 9.75 -11.09
N ASN A 88 12.19 8.91 -12.13
CA ASN A 88 13.08 9.10 -13.29
C ASN A 88 12.67 10.29 -14.18
N GLN A 89 11.42 10.76 -14.10
CA GLN A 89 10.95 11.94 -14.83
C GLN A 89 11.31 13.27 -14.13
N ASN A 90 12.06 13.25 -13.02
CA ASN A 90 12.40 14.43 -12.21
C ASN A 90 11.17 15.28 -11.83
N ILE A 91 10.02 14.64 -11.60
CA ILE A 91 8.78 15.33 -11.18
C ILE A 91 8.85 15.74 -9.69
N CYS A 92 9.91 15.34 -8.97
CA CYS A 92 10.17 15.67 -7.58
C CYS A 92 11.57 16.25 -7.38
#